data_AF-A0A653N455-F1
#
_entry.id   AF-A0A653N455-F1
#
_cell.length_a   1.000
_cell.length_b   1.000
_cell.length_c   1.000
_cell.angle_alpha   90.00
_cell.angle_beta   90.00
_cell.angle_gamma   90.00
#
_symmetry.space_group_name_H-M   'P 1'
#
loop_
_entity.id
_entity.type
_entity.pdbx_description
1 polymer ?
#
loop_
_entity_poly.entity_id
_entity_poly.type
_entity_poly.pdbx_seq_one_letter_code
_entity_poly.pdbx_strand_id
1 'polypeptide(L)'
;MNSKENLKQIAATDVWLKYYEGPNYGGRNQAIAHHGDMIQLSNADGSWLWQARSNGPRTLTYSNLNIDDPAQSYKNRIEEWTGSEIPFFAEEFLFAAHPLSAVTTDETVVARVKISLQNLVNNDSNVITVPDALAATSTIPQSTTQFTSVTAGLLTEGTLGFVDMTQAVTTDVTIRFGFFDNATGTIQWTGSGTLSLVFENGFVSLAGVSGLPADWVISRPVQTPDGAWKIDIRQFAEGMTMFYYPETYFYGTTAAPGVDGLNTQIQFNEGYWNGKSIRVTNMRLGMLYSGVMALAQYRPEVYHQVFFTEPEQPDLPSLYGEGHPTAFAFVAAGNGYFVFIDSEIDDPNYTDFFSQSTMTGMTYFSNRDTGVITASRDGGGDSFSPCTLYYGQTDAEGFYQNTGSGSLFISLNGDTLVVTDVQGFPADWQFSAPVKREDGHWTITLSNAVSAGERNS
;
A
#
# COMPACT_ATOMS: atom_id res chain seq x y z
N MET A 1 15.04 -14.86 61.40
CA MET A 1 14.72 -14.93 59.96
C MET A 1 13.85 -13.73 59.64
N ASN A 2 14.43 -12.73 58.98
CA ASN A 2 13.75 -11.62 58.31
C ASN A 2 14.81 -10.99 57.40
N SER A 3 14.96 -11.54 56.20
CA SER A 3 15.79 -10.95 55.16
C SER A 3 14.98 -9.83 54.50
N LYS A 4 15.29 -8.59 54.89
CA LYS A 4 15.08 -7.43 54.04
C LYS A 4 15.98 -7.61 52.82
N GLU A 5 15.44 -8.13 51.72
CA GLU A 5 16.13 -8.07 50.43
C GLU A 5 16.00 -6.66 49.86
N ASN A 6 17.16 -6.00 49.84
CA ASN A 6 17.60 -4.87 49.04
C ASN A 6 16.67 -4.44 47.89
N LEU A 7 15.85 -3.42 48.14
CA LEU A 7 15.47 -2.46 47.11
C LEU A 7 16.74 -1.70 46.72
N LYS A 8 17.37 -2.09 45.60
CA LYS A 8 18.45 -1.31 45.00
C LYS A 8 17.87 0.05 44.60
N GLN A 9 18.30 1.09 45.32
CA GLN A 9 18.14 2.48 44.93
C GLN A 9 18.90 2.70 43.62
N ILE A 10 18.18 2.79 42.50
CA ILE A 10 18.74 3.20 41.21
C ILE A 10 19.28 4.63 41.41
N ALA A 11 20.55 4.84 41.06
CA ALA A 11 21.18 6.15 41.15
C ALA A 11 20.41 7.17 40.29
N ALA A 12 20.24 8.39 40.80
CA ALA A 12 19.36 9.41 40.24
C ALA A 12 19.73 9.94 38.83
N THR A 13 20.73 9.35 38.16
CA THR A 13 21.16 9.71 36.79
C THR A 13 20.59 8.81 35.69
N ASP A 14 19.96 7.68 36.03
CA ASP A 14 19.44 6.69 35.06
C ASP A 14 17.90 6.56 35.09
N VAL A 15 17.18 7.54 35.65
CA VAL A 15 15.72 7.49 35.72
C VAL A 15 15.10 8.24 34.55
N TRP A 16 14.50 7.49 33.62
CA TRP A 16 13.80 8.02 32.45
C TRP A 16 12.38 8.46 32.77
N LEU A 17 11.67 7.65 33.55
CA LEU A 17 10.27 7.86 33.86
C LEU A 17 9.91 7.30 35.24
N LYS A 18 8.91 7.88 35.93
CA LYS A 18 8.42 7.35 37.21
C LYS A 18 6.91 7.17 37.21
N TYR A 19 6.46 6.05 37.75
CA TYR A 19 5.07 5.75 38.07
C TYR A 19 4.86 5.79 39.58
N TYR A 20 3.75 6.34 40.04
CA TYR A 20 3.47 6.61 41.45
C TYR A 20 2.23 5.85 41.92
N GLU A 21 2.28 5.30 43.13
CA GLU A 21 1.17 4.53 43.72
C GLU A 21 -0.06 5.41 44.01
N GLY A 22 0.15 6.71 44.26
CA GLY A 22 -0.89 7.68 44.56
C GLY A 22 -1.09 8.73 43.45
N PRO A 23 -2.28 9.35 43.39
CA PRO A 23 -2.56 10.42 42.45
C PRO A 23 -1.70 11.65 42.78
N ASN A 24 -1.55 12.56 41.81
CA ASN A 24 -0.71 13.75 41.90
C ASN A 24 0.73 13.45 42.36
N TYR A 25 1.29 12.35 41.84
CA TYR A 25 2.67 11.91 42.12
C TYR A 25 2.92 11.56 43.59
N GLY A 26 1.87 11.19 44.33
CA GLY A 26 1.96 10.80 45.74
C GLY A 26 2.43 9.36 45.95
N GLY A 27 2.97 9.07 47.14
CA GLY A 27 3.32 7.72 47.55
C GLY A 27 4.69 7.22 47.06
N ARG A 28 4.89 5.90 47.06
CA ARG A 28 6.11 5.30 46.49
C ARG A 28 6.05 5.38 44.98
N ASN A 29 7.22 5.26 44.35
CA ASN A 29 7.34 5.23 42.90
C ASN A 29 8.18 4.06 42.43
N GLN A 30 7.86 3.61 41.21
CA GLN A 30 8.70 2.75 40.40
C GLN A 30 9.35 3.60 39.31
N ALA A 31 10.68 3.55 39.24
CA ALA A 31 11.44 4.12 38.15
C ALA A 31 11.50 3.14 36.97
N ILE A 32 11.33 3.68 35.77
CA ILE A 32 11.67 3.04 34.50
C ILE A 32 12.97 3.66 34.02
N ALA A 33 13.90 2.82 33.58
CA ALA A 33 15.28 3.22 33.30
C ALA A 33 15.64 3.14 31.81
N HIS A 34 14.92 2.33 31.03
CA HIS A 34 15.35 2.00 29.67
C HIS A 34 14.22 2.05 28.64
N HIS A 35 14.64 2.26 27.39
CA HIS A 35 13.80 2.06 26.21
C HIS A 35 13.22 0.63 26.18
N GLY A 36 11.94 0.50 25.86
CA GLY A 36 11.26 -0.78 25.73
C GLY A 36 10.89 -1.44 27.06
N ASP A 37 11.15 -0.82 28.20
CA ASP A 37 10.66 -1.30 29.51
C ASP A 37 9.13 -1.19 29.55
N MET A 38 8.49 -2.26 30.04
CA MET A 38 7.04 -2.34 30.22
C MET A 38 6.67 -2.31 31.71
N ILE A 39 5.53 -1.69 32.02
CA ILE A 39 4.91 -1.72 33.34
C ILE A 39 3.40 -1.95 33.24
N GLN A 40 2.86 -2.79 34.11
CA GLN A 40 1.41 -2.96 34.26
C GLN A 40 0.85 -1.81 35.11
N LEU A 41 -0.18 -1.13 34.61
CA LEU A 41 -0.82 0.02 35.28
C LEU A 41 -2.05 -0.38 36.09
N SER A 42 -2.82 -1.34 35.62
CA SER A 42 -4.03 -1.81 36.29
C SER A 42 -4.22 -3.32 36.17
N ASN A 43 -4.97 -3.88 37.12
CA ASN A 43 -5.32 -5.30 37.20
C ASN A 43 -6.59 -5.60 36.40
N ALA A 44 -6.84 -6.90 36.18
CA ALA A 44 -8.03 -7.37 35.48
C ALA A 44 -9.35 -7.06 36.22
N ASP A 45 -9.30 -6.79 37.52
CA ASP A 45 -10.44 -6.37 38.32
C ASP A 45 -10.70 -4.85 38.27
N GLY A 46 -9.93 -4.11 37.46
CA GLY A 46 -10.02 -2.65 37.33
C GLY A 46 -9.30 -1.86 38.41
N SER A 47 -8.64 -2.51 39.38
CA SER A 47 -7.84 -1.81 40.38
C SER A 47 -6.53 -1.27 39.79
N TRP A 48 -6.16 -0.05 40.18
CA TRP A 48 -4.93 0.61 39.74
C TRP A 48 -3.74 0.17 40.59
N LEU A 49 -2.67 -0.28 39.94
CA LEU A 49 -1.36 -0.52 40.56
C LEU A 49 -0.59 0.79 40.69
N TRP A 50 -0.73 1.65 39.68
CA TRP A 50 -0.15 2.99 39.63
C TRP A 50 -1.25 4.00 39.31
N GLN A 51 -1.19 5.16 39.93
CA GLN A 51 -2.22 6.20 39.81
C GLN A 51 -1.73 7.45 39.11
N ALA A 52 -0.42 7.68 39.02
CA ALA A 52 0.14 8.83 38.32
C ALA A 52 1.48 8.48 37.65
N ARG A 53 1.89 9.31 36.70
CA ARG A 53 3.15 9.18 35.96
C ARG A 53 3.78 10.55 35.77
N SER A 54 5.08 10.69 36.04
CA SER A 54 5.81 11.94 35.79
C SER A 54 5.96 12.24 34.30
N ASN A 55 6.39 13.47 33.99
CA ASN A 55 6.89 13.80 32.67
C ASN A 55 8.11 12.91 32.30
N GLY A 56 8.31 12.64 31.01
CA GLY A 56 9.38 11.76 30.54
C GLY A 56 9.25 11.38 29.06
N PRO A 57 9.95 10.31 28.61
CA PRO A 57 9.84 9.80 27.25
C PRO A 57 8.42 9.36 26.93
N ARG A 58 8.04 9.33 25.65
CA ARG A 58 6.69 8.88 25.28
C ARG A 58 6.47 7.42 25.66
N THR A 59 5.27 7.12 26.16
CA THR A 59 4.83 5.75 26.40
C THR A 59 3.63 5.43 25.55
N LEU A 60 3.58 4.23 25.02
CA LEU A 60 2.34 3.66 24.53
C LEU A 60 1.64 2.99 25.72
N THR A 61 0.55 3.59 26.19
CA THR A 61 -0.37 2.99 27.14
C THR A 61 -1.45 2.24 26.36
N TYR A 62 -1.69 0.97 26.66
CA TYR A 62 -2.61 0.15 25.90
C TYR A 62 -3.34 -0.87 26.79
N SER A 63 -4.51 -1.30 26.34
CA SER A 63 -5.26 -2.40 26.97
C SER A 63 -4.62 -3.75 26.68
N ASN A 64 -4.40 -4.54 27.71
CA ASN A 64 -3.96 -5.93 27.61
C ASN A 64 -5.15 -6.79 27.16
N LEU A 65 -5.19 -7.11 25.87
CA LEU A 65 -6.28 -7.85 25.23
C LEU A 65 -5.82 -9.26 24.90
N ASN A 66 -6.68 -10.25 25.16
CA ASN A 66 -6.43 -11.62 24.72
C ASN A 66 -7.07 -11.85 23.34
N ILE A 67 -6.26 -11.79 22.29
CA ILE A 67 -6.75 -11.99 20.92
C ILE A 67 -7.16 -13.44 20.61
N ASP A 68 -6.81 -14.39 21.48
CA ASP A 68 -7.17 -15.80 21.33
C ASP A 68 -8.47 -16.18 22.05
N ASP A 69 -9.01 -15.29 22.89
CA ASP A 69 -10.30 -15.51 23.55
C ASP A 69 -11.45 -15.01 22.67
N PRO A 70 -12.30 -15.90 22.11
CA PRO A 70 -13.43 -15.49 21.27
C PRO A 70 -14.52 -14.73 22.05
N ALA A 71 -14.53 -14.81 23.38
CA ALA A 71 -15.47 -14.08 24.23
C ALA A 71 -14.95 -12.69 24.65
N GLN A 72 -13.68 -12.36 24.33
CA GLN A 72 -13.09 -11.07 24.65
C GLN A 72 -13.87 -9.94 23.97
N SER A 73 -14.35 -8.99 24.78
CA SER A 73 -14.88 -7.73 24.25
C SER A 73 -13.73 -6.75 24.00
N TYR A 74 -13.76 -6.06 22.87
CA TYR A 74 -12.79 -5.04 22.44
C TYR A 74 -13.35 -3.61 22.55
N LYS A 75 -14.56 -3.48 23.14
CA LYS A 75 -15.16 -2.19 23.49
C LYS A 75 -14.37 -1.53 24.62
N ASN A 76 -14.34 -0.20 24.59
CA ASN A 76 -13.69 0.64 25.61
C ASN A 76 -12.23 0.25 25.92
N ARG A 77 -11.54 -0.28 24.91
CA ARG A 77 -10.09 -0.46 24.95
C ARG A 77 -9.41 0.90 24.84
N ILE A 78 -8.28 1.03 25.51
CA ILE A 78 -7.44 2.22 25.51
C ILE A 78 -6.21 1.95 24.66
N GLU A 79 -5.84 2.93 23.87
CA GLU A 79 -4.53 3.01 23.27
C GLU A 79 -4.13 4.48 23.14
N GLU A 80 -3.11 4.89 23.87
CA GLU A 80 -2.67 6.29 23.92
C GLU A 80 -1.15 6.37 23.92
N TRP A 81 -0.63 7.32 23.15
CA TRP A 81 0.81 7.58 23.05
C TRP A 81 1.12 9.00 23.52
N THR A 82 1.70 9.10 24.73
CA THR A 82 1.88 10.40 25.40
C THR A 82 3.23 10.50 26.10
N GLY A 83 3.83 11.68 26.04
CA GLY A 83 5.04 12.03 26.80
C GLY A 83 4.74 12.86 28.05
N SER A 84 3.53 13.41 28.13
CA SER A 84 3.12 14.29 29.21
C SER A 84 3.02 13.55 30.53
N GLU A 85 3.14 14.30 31.62
CA GLU A 85 2.77 13.80 32.92
C GLU A 85 1.26 13.52 32.99
N ILE A 86 0.89 12.48 33.72
CA ILE A 86 -0.51 12.14 34.00
C ILE A 86 -0.67 12.17 35.52
N PRO A 87 -1.37 13.18 36.07
CA PRO A 87 -1.52 13.32 37.52
C PRO A 87 -2.50 12.30 38.09
N PHE A 88 -3.45 11.80 37.29
CA PHE A 88 -4.39 10.79 37.77
C PHE A 88 -4.94 9.91 36.63
N PHE A 89 -4.48 8.67 36.56
CA PHE A 89 -4.86 7.73 35.50
C PHE A 89 -6.35 7.39 35.48
N ALA A 90 -7.02 7.35 36.64
CA ALA A 90 -8.45 7.03 36.66
C ALA A 90 -9.31 8.16 36.05
N GLU A 91 -8.81 9.40 36.05
CA GLU A 91 -9.45 10.52 35.36
C GLU A 91 -9.09 10.57 33.87
N GLU A 92 -7.86 10.23 33.50
CA GLU A 92 -7.45 10.15 32.09
C GLU A 92 -8.18 8.99 31.37
N PHE A 93 -8.28 7.85 32.03
CA PHE A 93 -8.79 6.60 31.47
C PHE A 93 -10.12 6.18 32.10
N LEU A 94 -11.06 7.12 32.23
CA LEU A 94 -12.37 6.95 32.90
C LEU A 94 -13.18 5.74 32.43
N PHE A 95 -12.99 5.31 31.19
CA PHE A 95 -13.76 4.23 30.58
C PHE A 95 -12.95 2.94 30.35
N ALA A 96 -11.73 2.82 30.89
CA ALA A 96 -10.92 1.62 30.69
C ALA A 96 -11.65 0.37 31.20
N ALA A 97 -12.00 -0.53 30.28
CA ALA A 97 -12.68 -1.79 30.59
C ALA A 97 -11.71 -2.99 30.74
N HIS A 98 -10.43 -2.76 30.48
CA HIS A 98 -9.40 -3.81 30.42
C HIS A 98 -8.19 -3.41 31.26
N PRO A 99 -7.43 -4.38 31.81
CA PRO A 99 -6.14 -4.09 32.43
C PRO A 99 -5.24 -3.35 31.45
N LEU A 100 -4.56 -2.32 31.93
CA LEU A 100 -3.69 -1.48 31.12
C LEU A 100 -2.22 -1.77 31.40
N SER A 101 -1.40 -1.70 30.37
CA SER A 101 0.06 -1.65 30.46
C SER A 101 0.58 -0.41 29.75
N ALA A 102 1.80 -0.02 30.07
CA ALA A 102 2.53 0.99 29.34
C ALA A 102 3.91 0.46 28.96
N VAL A 103 4.35 0.77 27.74
CA VAL A 103 5.72 0.54 27.29
C VAL A 103 6.39 1.88 26.97
N THR A 104 7.61 2.06 27.46
CA THR A 104 8.41 3.26 27.21
C THR A 104 9.12 3.19 25.86
N THR A 105 9.14 4.32 25.14
CA THR A 105 9.74 4.43 23.81
C THR A 105 10.66 5.63 23.74
N ASP A 106 11.76 5.51 23.00
CA ASP A 106 12.69 6.60 22.75
C ASP A 106 12.48 7.06 21.32
N GLU A 107 11.97 8.28 21.14
CA GLU A 107 11.69 8.85 19.82
C GLU A 107 12.94 9.20 19.03
N THR A 108 14.14 9.01 19.59
CA THR A 108 15.41 9.06 18.85
C THR A 108 15.83 7.69 18.31
N VAL A 109 15.25 6.61 18.86
CA VAL A 109 15.55 5.23 18.47
C VAL A 109 14.45 4.65 17.60
N VAL A 110 13.18 4.97 17.88
CA VAL A 110 12.04 4.39 17.17
C VAL A 110 11.06 5.42 16.64
N ALA A 111 10.47 5.13 15.47
CA ALA A 111 9.30 5.83 14.97
C ALA A 111 8.04 4.98 15.17
N ARG A 112 6.98 5.58 15.74
CA ARG A 112 5.66 4.94 15.83
C ARG A 112 5.03 4.88 14.44
N VAL A 113 4.51 3.71 14.06
CA VAL A 113 3.69 3.52 12.88
C VAL A 113 2.26 3.23 13.31
N LYS A 114 1.31 4.04 12.84
CA LYS A 114 -0.13 3.90 13.02
C LYS A 114 -0.72 3.15 11.83
N ILE A 115 -1.79 2.42 12.09
CA ILE A 115 -2.66 1.82 11.09
C ILE A 115 -4.05 2.41 11.20
N SER A 116 -4.70 2.60 10.07
CA SER A 116 -6.06 3.12 9.98
C SER A 116 -6.87 2.26 9.03
N LEU A 117 -8.07 1.89 9.45
CA LEU A 117 -9.00 1.10 8.64
C LEU A 117 -10.00 2.06 8.00
N GLN A 118 -9.86 2.30 6.70
CA GLN A 118 -10.74 3.21 5.94
C GLN A 118 -11.79 2.44 5.15
N ASN A 119 -13.04 2.93 5.19
CA ASN A 119 -14.15 2.48 4.33
C ASN A 119 -14.41 0.95 4.31
N LEU A 120 -14.13 0.25 5.42
CA LEU A 120 -14.54 -1.16 5.59
C LEU A 120 -16.01 -1.29 6.04
N VAL A 121 -16.65 -0.16 6.34
CA VAL A 121 -18.03 -0.11 6.83
C VAL A 121 -18.94 0.27 5.67
N ASN A 122 -19.61 -0.72 5.07
CA ASN A 122 -20.70 -0.47 4.17
C ASN A 122 -21.93 -0.08 5.01
N ASN A 123 -22.13 1.23 5.24
CA ASN A 123 -23.19 1.75 6.12
C ASN A 123 -24.62 1.41 5.66
N ASP A 124 -24.81 0.85 4.46
CA ASP A 124 -26.14 0.62 3.86
C ASP A 124 -26.53 -0.85 3.68
N SER A 125 -25.69 -1.81 4.08
CA SER A 125 -26.12 -3.22 4.13
C SER A 125 -25.57 -3.88 5.39
N ASN A 126 -26.45 -4.49 6.20
CA ASN A 126 -26.10 -5.24 7.43
C ASN A 126 -25.28 -6.52 7.15
N VAL A 127 -24.47 -6.55 6.09
CA VAL A 127 -23.61 -7.66 5.71
C VAL A 127 -22.21 -7.09 5.48
N ILE A 128 -21.40 -7.09 6.55
CA ILE A 128 -19.95 -6.86 6.42
C ILE A 128 -19.37 -8.12 5.77
N THR A 129 -18.94 -8.01 4.51
CA THR A 129 -18.35 -9.13 3.75
C THR A 129 -16.82 -9.17 3.80
N VAL A 130 -16.18 -8.14 4.36
CA VAL A 130 -14.72 -8.05 4.48
C VAL A 130 -14.30 -7.74 5.93
N PRO A 131 -13.20 -8.33 6.43
CA PRO A 131 -12.75 -8.08 7.79
C PRO A 131 -12.54 -6.58 8.08
N ASP A 132 -13.15 -6.07 9.14
CA ASP A 132 -13.16 -4.67 9.58
C ASP A 132 -12.46 -4.46 10.95
N ALA A 133 -11.77 -5.50 11.42
CA ALA A 133 -10.94 -5.47 12.61
C ALA A 133 -9.57 -6.05 12.35
N LEU A 134 -8.58 -5.50 13.05
CA LEU A 134 -7.18 -5.85 12.94
C LEU A 134 -6.52 -5.84 14.33
N ALA A 135 -5.77 -6.89 14.65
CA ALA A 135 -4.81 -6.90 15.75
C ALA A 135 -3.38 -6.92 15.17
N ALA A 136 -2.55 -5.99 15.63
CA ALA A 136 -1.15 -5.88 15.23
C ALA A 136 -0.26 -6.25 16.40
N THR A 137 0.57 -7.28 16.24
CA THR A 137 1.55 -7.70 17.23
C THR A 137 2.95 -7.41 16.71
N SER A 138 3.71 -6.62 17.47
CA SER A 138 5.08 -6.25 17.11
C SER A 138 5.99 -6.21 18.33
N THR A 139 7.28 -6.36 18.08
CA THR A 139 8.32 -6.20 19.09
C THR A 139 8.88 -4.79 19.01
N ILE A 140 9.06 -4.13 20.14
CA ILE A 140 9.73 -2.84 20.20
C ILE A 140 11.19 -3.02 19.73
N PRO A 141 11.66 -2.29 18.70
CA PRO A 141 13.04 -2.39 18.24
C PRO A 141 14.04 -2.19 19.38
N GLN A 142 15.17 -2.91 19.33
CA GLN A 142 16.20 -2.90 20.39
C GLN A 142 15.68 -3.31 21.79
N SER A 143 14.54 -3.98 21.86
CA SER A 143 13.97 -4.58 23.06
C SER A 143 13.41 -5.97 22.75
N THR A 144 13.13 -6.76 23.79
CA THR A 144 12.39 -8.02 23.69
C THR A 144 10.91 -7.84 23.98
N THR A 145 10.48 -6.62 24.27
CA THR A 145 9.10 -6.31 24.63
C THR A 145 8.19 -6.41 23.41
N GLN A 146 7.22 -7.32 23.49
CA GLN A 146 6.16 -7.44 22.52
C GLN A 146 4.88 -6.77 23.05
N PHE A 147 4.11 -6.17 22.15
CA PHE A 147 2.78 -5.67 22.45
C PHE A 147 1.81 -5.99 21.31
N THR A 148 0.53 -6.01 21.64
CA THR A 148 -0.55 -6.19 20.68
C THR A 148 -1.50 -5.00 20.76
N SER A 149 -1.68 -4.34 19.63
CA SER A 149 -2.67 -3.27 19.42
C SER A 149 -3.87 -3.82 18.66
N VAL A 150 -5.03 -3.21 18.84
CA VAL A 150 -6.26 -3.58 18.11
C VAL A 150 -6.92 -2.35 17.51
N THR A 151 -7.16 -2.38 16.20
CA THR A 151 -7.94 -1.39 15.44
C THR A 151 -9.24 -2.05 15.00
N ALA A 152 -10.38 -1.54 15.46
CA ALA A 152 -11.70 -2.16 15.30
C ALA A 152 -12.80 -1.18 15.77
N GLY A 153 -13.98 -1.29 15.16
CA GLY A 153 -15.17 -0.53 15.52
C GLY A 153 -15.02 0.98 15.27
N LEU A 154 -15.41 1.80 16.24
CA LEU A 154 -15.36 3.27 16.14
C LEU A 154 -13.93 3.86 16.22
N LEU A 155 -12.94 3.05 16.57
CA LEU A 155 -11.53 3.43 16.56
C LEU A 155 -11.00 3.27 15.14
N THR A 156 -10.91 4.39 14.42
CA THR A 156 -10.45 4.46 13.04
C THR A 156 -8.94 4.31 12.92
N GLU A 157 -8.19 4.49 14.01
CA GLU A 157 -6.73 4.37 14.06
C GLU A 157 -6.26 3.55 15.27
N GLY A 158 -5.18 2.81 15.10
CA GLY A 158 -4.44 2.14 16.17
C GLY A 158 -2.95 2.07 15.83
N THR A 159 -2.14 1.54 16.74
CA THR A 159 -0.68 1.41 16.55
C THR A 159 -0.41 0.14 15.77
N LEU A 160 0.28 0.25 14.65
CA LEU A 160 0.76 -0.91 13.90
C LEU A 160 2.00 -1.50 14.58
N GLY A 161 2.93 -0.64 14.97
CA GLY A 161 4.22 -1.04 15.50
C GLY A 161 5.18 0.13 15.65
N PHE A 162 6.44 -0.19 15.85
CA PHE A 162 7.55 0.75 15.88
C PHE A 162 8.65 0.26 14.94
N VAL A 163 9.30 1.18 14.24
CA VAL A 163 10.46 0.88 13.36
C VAL A 163 11.73 1.48 13.95
N ASP A 164 12.84 0.77 13.81
CA ASP A 164 14.15 1.25 14.25
C ASP A 164 14.63 2.37 13.33
N MET A 165 14.93 3.54 13.87
CA MET A 165 15.46 4.67 13.10
C MET A 165 16.99 4.73 13.05
N THR A 166 17.65 3.91 13.87
CA THR A 166 19.11 3.89 14.01
C THR A 166 19.76 2.84 13.12
N GLN A 167 19.01 1.85 12.67
CA GLN A 167 19.46 0.77 11.79
C GLN A 167 18.42 0.49 10.71
N ALA A 168 18.88 0.26 9.47
CA ALA A 168 18.05 -0.17 8.35
C ALA A 168 17.70 -1.66 8.50
N VAL A 169 16.86 -1.98 9.49
CA VAL A 169 16.42 -3.34 9.82
C VAL A 169 14.91 -3.41 9.62
N THR A 170 14.47 -4.50 8.98
CA THR A 170 13.05 -4.77 8.79
C THR A 170 12.39 -5.13 10.12
N THR A 171 11.34 -4.40 10.48
CA THR A 171 10.38 -4.78 11.52
C THR A 171 9.24 -5.56 10.90
N ASP A 172 9.08 -6.82 11.30
CA ASP A 172 7.91 -7.61 10.96
C ASP A 172 6.80 -7.42 12.00
N VAL A 173 5.61 -7.08 11.50
CA VAL A 173 4.39 -6.94 12.28
C VAL A 173 3.43 -8.06 11.91
N THR A 174 3.12 -8.92 12.88
CA THR A 174 2.11 -9.96 12.69
C THR A 174 0.72 -9.35 12.79
N ILE A 175 -0.11 -9.61 11.79
CA ILE A 175 -1.46 -9.08 11.67
C ILE A 175 -2.44 -10.23 11.80
N ARG A 176 -3.44 -10.08 12.67
CA ARG A 176 -4.65 -10.90 12.67
C ARG A 176 -5.81 -10.03 12.25
N PHE A 177 -6.67 -10.53 11.37
CA PHE A 177 -7.82 -9.77 10.87
C PHE A 177 -9.12 -10.56 11.02
N GLY A 178 -10.22 -9.84 11.21
CA GLY A 178 -11.51 -10.43 11.53
C GLY A 178 -12.67 -9.46 11.41
N PHE A 179 -13.85 -9.93 11.79
CA PHE A 179 -15.10 -9.18 11.75
C PHE A 179 -15.48 -8.71 13.15
N PHE A 180 -15.64 -7.42 13.35
CA PHE A 180 -16.08 -6.84 14.62
C PHE A 180 -17.60 -6.85 14.72
N ASP A 181 -18.12 -7.48 15.77
CA ASP A 181 -19.54 -7.40 16.09
C ASP A 181 -19.79 -6.19 17.01
N ASN A 182 -20.42 -5.15 16.47
CA ASN A 182 -20.71 -3.95 17.26
C ASN A 182 -21.73 -4.18 18.38
N ALA A 183 -22.57 -5.23 18.32
CA ALA A 183 -23.52 -5.53 19.38
C ALA A 183 -22.80 -6.11 20.60
N THR A 184 -22.02 -7.17 20.41
CA THR A 184 -21.31 -7.86 21.49
C THR A 184 -19.96 -7.24 21.83
N GLY A 185 -19.36 -6.53 20.88
CA GLY A 185 -18.00 -5.98 20.98
C GLY A 185 -16.90 -7.02 20.77
N THR A 186 -17.22 -8.24 20.33
CA THR A 186 -16.23 -9.28 20.06
C THR A 186 -15.72 -9.20 18.63
N ILE A 187 -14.62 -9.90 18.34
CA ILE A 187 -14.06 -10.01 16.99
C ILE A 187 -14.03 -11.49 16.60
N GLN A 188 -14.61 -11.82 15.46
CA GLN A 188 -14.42 -13.12 14.83
C GLN A 188 -13.20 -13.07 13.92
N TRP A 189 -12.06 -13.57 14.41
CA TRP A 189 -10.83 -13.66 13.63
C TRP A 189 -10.95 -14.69 12.50
N THR A 190 -10.57 -14.31 11.29
CA THR A 190 -10.72 -15.14 10.07
C THR A 190 -9.42 -15.41 9.34
N GLY A 191 -8.36 -14.66 9.62
CA GLY A 191 -7.05 -14.91 9.04
C GLY A 191 -5.93 -14.11 9.69
N SER A 192 -4.73 -14.30 9.13
CA SER A 192 -3.51 -13.65 9.59
C SER A 192 -2.55 -13.40 8.44
N GLY A 193 -1.76 -12.34 8.54
CA GLY A 193 -0.69 -12.01 7.60
C GLY A 193 0.45 -11.28 8.30
N THR A 194 1.38 -10.75 7.50
CA THR A 194 2.54 -10.01 7.97
C THR A 194 2.74 -8.75 7.14
N LEU A 195 3.04 -7.65 7.81
CA LEU A 195 3.55 -6.42 7.21
C LEU A 195 5.00 -6.22 7.66
N SER A 196 5.88 -6.00 6.69
CA SER A 196 7.30 -5.76 6.93
C SER A 196 7.59 -4.29 6.66
N LEU A 197 8.13 -3.58 7.65
CA LEU A 197 8.39 -2.14 7.58
C LEU A 197 9.89 -1.89 7.78
N VAL A 198 10.43 -0.89 7.10
CA VAL A 198 11.84 -0.49 7.30
C VAL A 198 11.94 1.02 7.33
N PHE A 199 12.88 1.56 8.10
CA PHE A 199 13.24 2.97 8.06
C PHE A 199 14.58 3.13 7.35
N GLU A 200 14.55 3.78 6.19
CA GLU A 200 15.73 4.03 5.38
C GLU A 200 15.66 5.44 4.80
N ASN A 201 16.82 6.10 4.66
CA ASN A 201 16.93 7.42 4.04
C ASN A 201 15.99 8.49 4.64
N GLY A 202 15.64 8.37 5.93
CA GLY A 202 14.80 9.33 6.64
C GLY A 202 13.30 9.09 6.51
N PHE A 203 12.85 7.99 5.91
CA PHE A 203 11.43 7.66 5.76
C PHE A 203 11.12 6.20 6.11
N VAL A 204 9.87 5.95 6.53
CA VAL A 204 9.35 4.59 6.70
C VAL A 204 8.83 4.10 5.35
N SER A 205 9.23 2.90 4.95
CA SER A 205 8.73 2.23 3.75
C SER A 205 8.13 0.87 4.09
N LEU A 206 7.23 0.42 3.21
CA LEU A 206 6.66 -0.92 3.27
C LEU A 206 7.58 -1.86 2.48
N ALA A 207 8.30 -2.72 3.19
CA ALA A 207 9.25 -3.67 2.61
C ALA A 207 8.59 -4.96 2.11
N GLY A 208 7.41 -5.31 2.65
CA GLY A 208 6.72 -6.54 2.26
C GLY A 208 5.33 -6.68 2.85
N VAL A 209 4.49 -7.42 2.14
CA VAL A 209 3.12 -7.77 2.54
C VAL A 209 2.89 -9.25 2.21
N SER A 210 2.37 -10.02 3.16
CA SER A 210 2.02 -11.42 2.93
C SER A 210 0.82 -11.86 3.77
N GLY A 211 0.03 -12.81 3.25
CA GLY A 211 -1.09 -13.43 3.98
C GLY A 211 -2.30 -12.53 4.25
N LEU A 212 -2.28 -11.27 3.83
CA LEU A 212 -3.43 -10.37 3.90
C LEU A 212 -4.38 -10.58 2.71
N PRO A 213 -5.67 -10.21 2.85
CA PRO A 213 -6.64 -10.32 1.76
C PRO A 213 -6.18 -9.58 0.51
N ALA A 214 -6.34 -10.21 -0.67
CA ALA A 214 -5.84 -9.67 -1.94
C ALA A 214 -6.58 -8.40 -2.41
N ASP A 215 -7.77 -8.13 -1.85
CA ASP A 215 -8.60 -6.95 -2.11
C ASP A 215 -8.32 -5.80 -1.13
N TRP A 216 -7.39 -5.98 -0.17
CA TRP A 216 -6.91 -4.89 0.68
C TRP A 216 -5.88 -4.05 -0.06
N VAL A 217 -6.14 -2.75 -0.11
CA VAL A 217 -5.18 -1.76 -0.58
C VAL A 217 -4.49 -1.14 0.63
N ILE A 218 -3.18 -1.28 0.69
CA ILE A 218 -2.34 -0.77 1.78
C ILE A 218 -1.60 0.46 1.26
N SER A 219 -1.80 1.61 1.89
CA SER A 219 -1.12 2.83 1.50
C SER A 219 0.37 2.76 1.82
N ARG A 220 1.16 3.62 1.19
CA ARG A 220 2.51 3.89 1.67
C ARG A 220 2.43 4.52 3.07
N PRO A 221 3.47 4.35 3.92
CA PRO A 221 3.58 5.11 5.15
C PRO A 221 3.71 6.61 4.85
N VAL A 222 2.90 7.43 5.52
CA VAL A 222 2.97 8.90 5.44
C VAL A 222 3.19 9.46 6.82
N GLN A 223 4.14 10.39 6.97
CA GLN A 223 4.38 11.04 8.25
C GLN A 223 3.24 11.99 8.61
N THR A 224 2.69 11.85 9.81
CA THR A 224 1.64 12.71 10.36
C THR A 224 2.24 13.87 11.16
N PRO A 225 1.50 14.98 11.39
CA PRO A 225 2.04 16.17 12.06
C PRO A 225 2.54 15.95 13.49
N ASP A 226 2.11 14.87 14.15
CA ASP A 226 2.55 14.44 15.48
C ASP A 226 3.89 13.67 15.45
N GLY A 227 4.52 13.52 14.27
CA GLY A 227 5.80 12.86 14.05
C GLY A 227 5.71 11.34 13.82
N ALA A 228 4.54 10.74 14.04
CA ALA A 228 4.29 9.33 13.73
C ALA A 228 4.17 9.10 12.22
N TRP A 229 4.26 7.85 11.80
CA TRP A 229 3.94 7.43 10.44
C TRP A 229 2.57 6.77 10.44
N LYS A 230 1.85 6.84 9.33
CA LYS A 230 0.51 6.27 9.20
C LYS A 230 0.40 5.45 7.91
N ILE A 231 -0.19 4.27 8.03
CA ILE A 231 -0.61 3.42 6.92
C ILE A 231 -2.13 3.30 6.96
N ASP A 232 -2.77 3.47 5.83
CA ASP A 232 -4.19 3.21 5.65
C ASP A 232 -4.38 1.85 4.98
N ILE A 233 -5.27 1.03 5.53
CA ILE A 233 -5.82 -0.14 4.89
C ILE A 233 -7.25 0.17 4.50
N ARG A 234 -7.58 -0.08 3.24
CA ARG A 234 -8.94 0.07 2.71
C ARG A 234 -9.33 -1.15 1.91
N GLN A 235 -10.61 -1.47 1.91
CA GLN A 235 -11.18 -2.41 0.95
C GLN A 235 -11.29 -1.70 -0.40
N PHE A 236 -11.08 -2.48 -1.46
CA PHE A 236 -11.43 -2.08 -2.80
C PHE A 236 -12.93 -1.74 -2.91
N ALA A 237 -13.27 -0.50 -3.23
CA ALA A 237 -14.63 -0.12 -3.64
C ALA A 237 -14.73 -0.11 -5.17
N GLU A 238 -15.91 -0.41 -5.73
CA GLU A 238 -16.18 -0.16 -7.13
C GLU A 238 -16.02 1.34 -7.42
N GLY A 239 -15.25 1.66 -8.47
CA GLY A 239 -14.90 3.03 -8.84
C GLY A 239 -13.48 3.42 -8.41
N MET A 240 -12.82 4.19 -9.27
CA MET A 240 -11.51 4.74 -9.02
C MET A 240 -11.58 6.26 -8.93
N THR A 241 -11.09 6.86 -7.87
CA THR A 241 -10.97 8.32 -7.78
C THR A 241 -9.52 8.73 -7.95
N MET A 242 -9.28 9.65 -8.88
CA MET A 242 -7.96 10.26 -9.07
C MET A 242 -7.94 11.67 -8.50
N PHE A 243 -6.86 11.99 -7.78
CA PHE A 243 -6.51 13.34 -7.36
C PHE A 243 -5.13 13.67 -7.89
N TYR A 244 -4.97 14.84 -8.48
CA TYR A 244 -3.64 15.35 -8.82
C TYR A 244 -3.38 16.70 -8.18
N TYR A 245 -2.11 16.96 -7.96
CA TYR A 245 -1.61 18.09 -7.21
C TYR A 245 -0.58 18.83 -8.06
N PRO A 246 -0.61 20.17 -8.08
CA PRO A 246 0.31 20.97 -8.90
C PRO A 246 1.77 20.89 -8.43
N GLU A 247 2.00 20.40 -7.21
CA GLU A 247 3.33 20.26 -6.61
C GLU A 247 3.64 18.79 -6.29
N THR A 248 4.93 18.50 -6.12
CA THR A 248 5.40 17.22 -5.60
C THR A 248 4.93 17.03 -4.16
N TYR A 249 4.87 15.80 -3.67
CA TYR A 249 4.47 15.45 -2.31
C TYR A 249 3.07 15.95 -1.91
N PHE A 250 2.16 16.04 -2.88
CA PHE A 250 0.74 16.31 -2.68
C PHE A 250 0.43 17.72 -2.12
N TYR A 251 1.28 18.70 -2.43
CA TYR A 251 1.04 20.10 -2.08
C TYR A 251 0.17 20.85 -3.12
N GLY A 252 -0.52 21.89 -2.66
CA GLY A 252 -1.38 22.75 -3.49
C GLY A 252 -2.86 22.31 -3.53
N THR A 253 -3.70 23.13 -4.18
CA THR A 253 -5.14 22.86 -4.28
C THR A 253 -5.39 21.71 -5.25
N THR A 254 -6.06 20.67 -4.77
CA THR A 254 -6.42 19.47 -5.54
C THR A 254 -7.45 19.77 -6.61
N ALA A 255 -7.28 19.18 -7.80
CA ALA A 255 -8.38 19.00 -8.75
C ALA A 255 -8.65 17.49 -8.91
N ALA A 256 -9.92 17.10 -8.79
CA ALA A 256 -10.37 15.73 -9.03
C ALA A 256 -11.05 15.66 -10.40
N PRO A 257 -10.51 14.95 -11.40
CA PRO A 257 -11.35 14.39 -12.43
C PRO A 257 -12.11 13.23 -11.77
N GLY A 258 -13.42 13.40 -11.55
CA GLY A 258 -14.28 12.30 -11.14
C GLY A 258 -14.27 11.25 -12.26
N VAL A 259 -13.76 10.06 -11.97
CA VAL A 259 -13.66 8.96 -12.93
C VAL A 259 -14.42 7.76 -12.39
N ASP A 260 -15.72 7.70 -12.64
CA ASP A 260 -16.49 6.48 -12.40
C ASP A 260 -16.34 5.55 -13.61
N GLY A 261 -15.41 4.60 -13.54
CA GLY A 261 -15.23 3.59 -14.58
C GLY A 261 -14.18 2.52 -14.26
N LEU A 262 -14.51 1.26 -14.60
CA LEU A 262 -13.55 0.17 -14.67
C LEU A 262 -12.68 0.37 -15.93
N ASN A 263 -11.37 0.58 -15.76
CA ASN A 263 -10.41 0.91 -16.83
C ASN A 263 -10.69 2.26 -17.48
N THR A 264 -10.00 3.31 -17.04
CA THR A 264 -10.19 4.65 -17.59
C THR A 264 -8.88 5.23 -18.10
N GLN A 265 -8.95 5.77 -19.31
CA GLN A 265 -7.96 6.68 -19.87
C GLN A 265 -8.39 8.12 -19.61
N ILE A 266 -7.49 8.94 -19.09
CA ILE A 266 -7.67 10.38 -19.01
C ILE A 266 -6.68 10.98 -20.00
N GLN A 267 -7.20 11.49 -21.11
CA GLN A 267 -6.42 12.25 -22.09
C GLN A 267 -6.41 13.73 -21.68
N PHE A 268 -5.27 14.39 -21.78
CA PHE A 268 -5.20 15.85 -21.68
C PHE A 268 -4.96 16.41 -23.07
N ASN A 269 -5.58 17.55 -23.34
CA ASN A 269 -5.13 18.36 -24.47
C ASN A 269 -3.66 18.74 -24.25
N GLU A 270 -2.86 18.69 -25.30
CA GLU A 270 -1.45 19.11 -25.26
C GLU A 270 -1.34 20.48 -24.57
N GLY A 271 -0.49 20.55 -23.52
CA GLY A 271 -0.23 21.78 -22.75
C GLY A 271 -1.11 22.05 -21.53
N TYR A 272 -2.04 21.16 -21.15
CA TYR A 272 -2.95 21.40 -20.02
C TYR A 272 -2.62 20.65 -18.70
N TRP A 273 -1.64 19.75 -18.69
CA TRP A 273 -1.25 19.03 -17.47
C TRP A 273 -0.20 19.80 -16.66
N ASN A 274 -0.54 20.15 -15.41
CA ASN A 274 0.37 20.78 -14.43
C ASN A 274 0.59 19.96 -13.17
N GLY A 275 0.07 18.73 -13.11
CA GLY A 275 0.19 17.89 -11.91
C GLY A 275 1.61 17.33 -11.75
N LYS A 276 2.18 17.47 -10.55
CA LYS A 276 3.49 16.93 -10.18
C LYS A 276 3.41 15.76 -9.21
N SER A 277 2.24 15.54 -8.61
CA SER A 277 1.95 14.32 -7.85
C SER A 277 0.50 13.89 -8.01
N ILE A 278 0.23 12.61 -7.77
CA ILE A 278 -1.07 11.98 -8.01
C ILE A 278 -1.38 10.96 -6.91
N ARG A 279 -2.66 10.89 -6.52
CA ARG A 279 -3.23 9.83 -5.69
C ARG A 279 -4.40 9.20 -6.43
N VAL A 280 -4.40 7.88 -6.53
CA VAL A 280 -5.45 7.10 -7.17
C VAL A 280 -6.00 6.13 -6.15
N THR A 281 -7.31 6.17 -5.93
CA THR A 281 -7.98 5.16 -5.11
C THR A 281 -8.20 3.90 -5.93
N ASN A 282 -8.08 2.74 -5.28
CA ASN A 282 -8.43 1.44 -5.89
C ASN A 282 -7.65 1.10 -7.18
N MET A 283 -6.42 1.61 -7.31
CA MET A 283 -5.54 1.31 -8.43
C MET A 283 -4.69 0.07 -8.14
N ARG A 284 -4.63 -0.87 -9.09
CA ARG A 284 -3.68 -1.99 -9.07
C ARG A 284 -2.41 -1.66 -9.85
N LEU A 285 -2.60 -1.04 -11.00
CA LEU A 285 -1.51 -0.66 -11.90
C LEU A 285 -1.92 0.62 -12.65
N GLY A 286 -1.04 1.60 -12.61
CA GLY A 286 -1.13 2.85 -13.35
C GLY A 286 -0.05 2.94 -14.42
N MET A 287 -0.38 3.61 -15.52
CA MET A 287 0.54 3.93 -16.60
C MET A 287 0.45 5.43 -16.92
N LEU A 288 1.62 6.08 -16.94
CA LEU A 288 1.84 7.36 -17.60
C LEU A 288 2.28 7.07 -19.02
N TYR A 289 1.72 7.75 -20.03
CA TYR A 289 2.23 7.58 -21.38
C TYR A 289 2.04 8.80 -22.27
N SER A 290 2.85 8.86 -23.33
CA SER A 290 2.72 9.82 -24.41
C SER A 290 1.68 9.30 -25.40
N GLY A 291 0.48 9.87 -25.40
CA GLY A 291 -0.53 9.65 -26.43
C GLY A 291 -0.44 10.66 -27.57
N VAL A 292 -0.84 10.24 -28.77
CA VAL A 292 -1.17 11.13 -29.91
C VAL A 292 -2.61 10.88 -30.37
N MET A 293 -3.29 11.89 -30.90
CA MET A 293 -4.71 11.79 -31.28
C MET A 293 -4.96 11.12 -32.65
N ALA A 294 -3.92 10.93 -33.47
CA ALA A 294 -4.03 10.30 -34.78
C ALA A 294 -2.78 9.49 -35.15
N LEU A 295 -2.98 8.32 -35.76
CA LEU A 295 -1.90 7.41 -36.20
C LEU A 295 -0.90 8.09 -37.14
N ALA A 296 -1.39 8.94 -38.06
CA ALA A 296 -0.56 9.64 -39.03
C ALA A 296 0.34 10.75 -38.41
N GLN A 297 0.15 11.07 -37.13
CA GLN A 297 0.95 12.05 -36.40
C GLN A 297 1.87 11.39 -35.35
N TYR A 298 1.86 10.06 -35.28
CA TYR A 298 2.65 9.33 -34.29
C TYR A 298 4.14 9.34 -34.65
N ARG A 299 4.96 9.66 -33.65
CA ARG A 299 6.42 9.61 -33.70
C ARG A 299 6.91 8.69 -32.59
N PRO A 300 7.41 7.49 -32.90
CA PRO A 300 7.88 6.53 -31.90
C PRO A 300 8.98 7.07 -30.98
N GLU A 301 9.83 7.96 -31.50
CA GLU A 301 10.99 8.52 -30.78
C GLU A 301 10.63 9.39 -29.57
N VAL A 302 9.42 9.94 -29.53
CA VAL A 302 8.93 10.79 -28.42
C VAL A 302 7.96 10.04 -27.52
N TYR A 303 7.78 8.74 -27.73
CA TYR A 303 6.93 7.92 -26.90
C TYR A 303 7.63 7.58 -25.58
N HIS A 304 7.07 8.07 -24.48
CA HIS A 304 7.50 7.71 -23.13
C HIS A 304 6.37 7.02 -22.39
N GLN A 305 6.70 5.95 -21.67
CA GLN A 305 5.77 5.28 -20.75
C GLN A 305 6.44 4.98 -19.41
N VAL A 306 5.68 5.12 -18.33
CA VAL A 306 6.15 4.78 -16.98
C VAL A 306 5.03 4.08 -16.23
N PHE A 307 5.41 3.00 -15.54
CA PHE A 307 4.51 2.18 -14.74
C PHE A 307 4.68 2.48 -13.27
N PHE A 308 3.56 2.36 -12.59
CA PHE A 308 3.57 2.44 -11.15
C PHE A 308 2.42 1.61 -10.58
N THR A 309 2.75 0.79 -9.60
CA THR A 309 1.79 -0.02 -8.84
C THR A 309 1.27 0.73 -7.63
N GLU A 310 2.04 1.73 -7.18
CA GLU A 310 1.73 2.41 -5.94
C GLU A 310 0.64 3.46 -6.18
N PRO A 311 -0.47 3.42 -5.42
CA PRO A 311 -1.62 4.31 -5.63
C PRO A 311 -1.27 5.80 -5.46
N GLU A 312 -0.12 6.11 -4.88
CA GLU A 312 0.34 7.47 -4.70
C GLU A 312 1.71 7.65 -5.35
N GLN A 313 1.85 8.65 -6.23
CA GLN A 313 3.11 9.05 -6.84
C GLN A 313 3.44 10.48 -6.40
N PRO A 314 4.36 10.66 -5.44
CA PRO A 314 4.68 11.98 -4.89
C PRO A 314 5.55 12.83 -5.82
N ASP A 315 6.23 12.25 -6.79
CA ASP A 315 7.13 12.98 -7.69
C ASP A 315 7.07 12.42 -9.11
N LEU A 316 6.02 12.80 -9.84
CA LEU A 316 5.85 12.43 -11.26
C LEU A 316 6.99 12.94 -12.15
N PRO A 317 7.54 14.16 -11.97
CA PRO A 317 8.72 14.60 -12.72
C PRO A 317 9.92 13.67 -12.60
N SER A 318 10.19 13.13 -11.40
CA SER A 318 11.28 12.15 -11.23
C SER A 318 11.05 10.82 -11.96
N LEU A 319 9.78 10.47 -12.18
CA LEU A 319 9.37 9.22 -12.84
C LEU A 319 9.38 9.35 -14.37
N TYR A 320 8.81 10.43 -14.89
CA TYR A 320 8.56 10.62 -16.33
C TYR A 320 9.60 11.51 -17.05
N GLY A 321 10.47 12.19 -16.30
CA GLY A 321 11.51 13.05 -16.82
C GLY A 321 11.03 14.44 -17.25
N GLU A 322 11.76 15.08 -18.17
CA GLU A 322 11.44 16.42 -18.69
C GLU A 322 10.25 16.42 -19.67
N GLY A 323 9.76 15.24 -20.09
CA GLY A 323 8.56 15.10 -20.89
C GLY A 323 7.30 15.39 -20.06
N HIS A 324 6.27 15.96 -20.70
CA HIS A 324 4.94 16.04 -20.09
C HIS A 324 4.12 14.84 -20.54
N PRO A 325 3.56 14.01 -19.63
CA PRO A 325 2.66 12.95 -20.03
C PRO A 325 1.42 13.58 -20.67
N THR A 326 1.04 13.09 -21.85
CA THR A 326 -0.15 13.59 -22.56
C THR A 326 -1.40 12.75 -22.24
N ALA A 327 -1.23 11.58 -21.61
CA ALA A 327 -2.33 10.76 -21.10
C ALA A 327 -1.94 9.95 -19.85
N PHE A 328 -2.95 9.63 -19.02
CA PHE A 328 -2.88 8.54 -18.04
C PHE A 328 -3.80 7.41 -18.48
N ALA A 329 -3.37 6.18 -18.25
CA ALA A 329 -4.26 5.03 -18.26
C ALA A 329 -4.12 4.28 -16.94
N PHE A 330 -5.25 3.81 -16.44
CA PHE A 330 -5.28 3.06 -15.20
C PHE A 330 -6.11 1.80 -15.36
N VAL A 331 -5.64 0.76 -14.69
CA VAL A 331 -6.39 -0.48 -14.53
C VAL A 331 -6.82 -0.58 -13.07
N ALA A 332 -8.14 -0.62 -12.89
CA ALA A 332 -8.75 -0.88 -11.60
C ALA A 332 -8.35 -2.29 -11.14
N ALA A 333 -8.14 -2.48 -9.83
CA ALA A 333 -7.87 -3.80 -9.30
C ALA A 333 -9.02 -4.80 -9.62
N GLY A 334 -8.68 -6.05 -9.93
CA GLY A 334 -9.64 -7.15 -10.07
C GLY A 334 -10.21 -7.42 -11.47
N ASN A 335 -10.29 -6.43 -12.38
CA ASN A 335 -11.06 -6.56 -13.63
C ASN A 335 -10.27 -6.26 -14.93
N GLY A 336 -8.96 -6.06 -14.85
CA GLY A 336 -8.11 -5.87 -16.02
C GLY A 336 -6.63 -6.18 -15.77
N TYR A 337 -5.90 -6.35 -16.85
CA TYR A 337 -4.46 -6.56 -16.91
C TYR A 337 -3.86 -5.66 -17.99
N PHE A 338 -2.73 -5.02 -17.68
CA PHE A 338 -1.81 -4.56 -18.72
C PHE A 338 -0.92 -5.73 -19.13
N VAL A 339 -0.85 -5.97 -20.43
CA VAL A 339 -0.04 -6.98 -21.07
C VAL A 339 0.93 -6.28 -22.01
N PHE A 340 2.21 -6.43 -21.73
CA PHE A 340 3.31 -5.83 -22.46
C PHE A 340 3.74 -6.75 -23.58
N ILE A 341 4.13 -6.13 -24.68
CA ILE A 341 4.77 -6.81 -25.79
C ILE A 341 6.16 -6.23 -25.93
N ASP A 342 7.14 -7.04 -25.56
CA ASP A 342 8.54 -6.76 -25.88
C ASP A 342 8.78 -7.27 -27.31
N SER A 343 9.23 -6.40 -28.20
CA SER A 343 9.50 -6.76 -29.58
C SER A 343 11.00 -6.98 -29.77
N GLU A 344 11.36 -8.19 -30.20
CA GLU A 344 12.71 -8.57 -30.63
C GLU A 344 12.76 -8.75 -32.16
N ILE A 345 11.85 -8.12 -32.90
CA ILE A 345 11.83 -8.20 -34.36
C ILE A 345 12.96 -7.34 -34.93
N ASP A 346 13.91 -8.01 -35.58
CA ASP A 346 14.92 -7.37 -36.42
C ASP A 346 14.52 -7.56 -37.89
N ASP A 347 13.63 -6.69 -38.38
CA ASP A 347 13.24 -6.62 -39.78
C ASP A 347 13.33 -5.17 -40.29
N PRO A 348 14.14 -4.88 -41.33
CA PRO A 348 14.26 -3.53 -41.88
C PRO A 348 12.97 -3.00 -42.51
N ASN A 349 11.98 -3.84 -42.79
CA ASN A 349 10.67 -3.44 -43.32
C ASN A 349 9.63 -3.12 -42.22
N TYR A 350 9.90 -3.53 -40.98
CA TYR A 350 8.98 -3.38 -39.84
C TYR A 350 9.77 -2.91 -38.61
N THR A 351 9.90 -1.59 -38.50
CA THR A 351 10.66 -0.96 -37.42
C THR A 351 9.80 -0.62 -36.22
N ASP A 352 8.47 -0.51 -36.37
CA ASP A 352 7.59 -0.08 -35.29
C ASP A 352 6.30 -0.89 -35.21
N PHE A 353 5.85 -1.07 -33.98
CA PHE A 353 4.62 -1.77 -33.61
C PHE A 353 3.72 -0.80 -32.87
N PHE A 354 2.39 -0.94 -32.99
CA PHE A 354 1.43 -0.27 -32.10
C PHE A 354 0.15 -1.09 -31.89
N SER A 355 -0.48 -0.90 -30.73
CA SER A 355 -1.62 -1.69 -30.26
C SER A 355 -2.86 -0.82 -30.08
N GLN A 356 -3.94 -1.11 -30.82
CA GLN A 356 -5.22 -0.48 -30.56
C GLN A 356 -6.15 -1.48 -29.87
N SER A 357 -6.60 -1.16 -28.66
CA SER A 357 -7.66 -1.93 -28.00
C SER A 357 -9.02 -1.26 -28.26
N THR A 358 -9.91 -1.98 -28.94
CA THR A 358 -11.20 -1.47 -29.40
C THR A 358 -12.32 -1.57 -28.37
N MET A 359 -12.09 -2.18 -27.20
CA MET A 359 -13.13 -2.38 -26.17
C MET A 359 -13.68 -1.09 -25.57
N THR A 360 -12.85 -0.05 -25.46
CA THR A 360 -13.18 1.22 -24.79
C THR A 360 -12.72 2.45 -25.57
N GLY A 361 -12.20 2.27 -26.78
CA GLY A 361 -11.57 3.35 -27.56
C GLY A 361 -10.14 3.68 -27.11
N MET A 362 -9.49 2.80 -26.34
CA MET A 362 -8.12 3.01 -25.85
C MET A 362 -7.09 2.66 -26.92
N THR A 363 -6.39 3.67 -27.42
CA THR A 363 -5.23 3.47 -28.31
C THR A 363 -3.95 3.58 -27.49
N TYR A 364 -3.17 2.52 -27.46
CA TYR A 364 -1.85 2.52 -26.85
C TYR A 364 -0.81 2.62 -27.96
N PHE A 365 0.17 3.47 -27.72
CA PHE A 365 1.26 3.63 -28.67
C PHE A 365 2.42 2.81 -28.17
N SER A 366 3.25 2.35 -29.10
CA SER A 366 4.46 1.62 -28.78
C SER A 366 5.58 1.99 -29.72
N ASN A 367 6.80 1.72 -29.29
CA ASN A 367 7.98 1.91 -30.11
C ASN A 367 8.46 0.56 -30.65
N ARG A 368 9.60 0.58 -31.35
CA ARG A 368 10.27 -0.62 -31.85
C ARG A 368 10.45 -1.72 -30.80
N ASP A 369 10.68 -1.35 -29.54
CA ASP A 369 11.16 -2.26 -28.51
C ASP A 369 10.04 -2.75 -27.58
N THR A 370 9.03 -1.91 -27.32
CA THR A 370 8.03 -2.18 -26.26
C THR A 370 6.66 -1.60 -26.60
N GLY A 371 5.61 -2.37 -26.34
CA GLY A 371 4.22 -1.93 -26.42
C GLY A 371 3.27 -2.48 -25.37
N VAL A 372 2.05 -1.94 -25.33
CA VAL A 372 1.08 -2.21 -24.26
C VAL A 372 -0.29 -2.58 -24.82
N ILE A 373 -0.82 -3.71 -24.40
CA ILE A 373 -2.20 -4.13 -24.61
C ILE A 373 -2.91 -4.10 -23.25
N THR A 374 -4.15 -3.64 -23.22
CA THR A 374 -5.05 -3.91 -22.08
C THR A 374 -5.93 -5.10 -22.37
N ALA A 375 -5.93 -6.05 -21.44
CA ALA A 375 -6.89 -7.13 -21.36
C ALA A 375 -7.87 -6.83 -20.22
N SER A 376 -9.11 -6.43 -20.52
CA SER A 376 -10.18 -6.23 -19.53
C SER A 376 -11.22 -7.37 -19.54
N ARG A 377 -11.67 -7.79 -18.36
CA ARG A 377 -12.79 -8.73 -18.21
C ARG A 377 -14.10 -7.98 -18.42
N ASP A 378 -14.83 -8.30 -19.48
CA ASP A 378 -16.23 -7.90 -19.57
C ASP A 378 -17.09 -8.88 -18.75
N GLY A 379 -17.72 -8.37 -17.69
CA GLY A 379 -18.86 -9.06 -17.05
C GLY A 379 -18.56 -10.38 -16.33
N GLY A 380 -17.34 -10.59 -15.82
CA GLY A 380 -17.00 -11.74 -14.96
C GLY A 380 -16.70 -13.05 -15.69
N GLY A 381 -16.55 -13.04 -17.01
CA GLY A 381 -16.04 -14.18 -17.79
C GLY A 381 -14.51 -14.24 -17.90
N ASP A 382 -13.98 -15.36 -18.37
CA ASP A 382 -12.53 -15.57 -18.64
C ASP A 382 -12.08 -15.15 -20.04
N SER A 383 -13.01 -14.67 -20.86
CA SER A 383 -12.76 -14.23 -22.24
C SER A 383 -12.52 -12.72 -22.28
N PHE A 384 -11.39 -12.31 -22.86
CA PHE A 384 -11.09 -10.92 -23.17
C PHE A 384 -11.40 -10.64 -24.64
N SER A 385 -11.66 -9.38 -24.99
CA SER A 385 -11.90 -9.04 -26.40
C SER A 385 -10.62 -9.15 -27.24
N PRO A 386 -10.76 -9.39 -28.55
CA PRO A 386 -9.62 -9.39 -29.47
C PRO A 386 -8.86 -8.07 -29.42
N CYS A 387 -7.55 -8.18 -29.40
CA CYS A 387 -6.63 -7.04 -29.45
C CYS A 387 -6.06 -6.93 -30.87
N THR A 388 -6.15 -5.76 -31.47
CA THR A 388 -5.57 -5.50 -32.79
C THR A 388 -4.21 -4.83 -32.63
N LEU A 389 -3.20 -5.46 -33.22
CA LEU A 389 -1.86 -4.90 -33.36
C LEU A 389 -1.66 -4.46 -34.80
N TYR A 390 -1.11 -3.28 -34.96
CA TYR A 390 -0.72 -2.71 -36.24
C TYR A 390 0.80 -2.65 -36.30
N TYR A 391 1.33 -2.81 -37.51
CA TYR A 391 2.77 -2.84 -37.75
C TYR A 391 3.15 -2.06 -39.01
N GLY A 392 4.35 -1.51 -39.00
CA GLY A 392 4.75 -0.50 -39.98
C GLY A 392 6.16 0.02 -39.79
N GLN A 393 6.41 1.16 -40.42
CA GLN A 393 7.71 1.81 -40.45
C GLN A 393 7.55 3.33 -40.40
N THR A 394 8.52 4.05 -39.86
CA THR A 394 8.56 5.50 -39.99
C THR A 394 8.93 5.93 -41.40
N ASP A 395 8.31 6.99 -41.90
CA ASP A 395 8.74 7.68 -43.11
C ASP A 395 10.02 8.52 -42.87
N ALA A 396 10.47 9.21 -43.92
CA ALA A 396 11.67 10.05 -43.87
C ALA A 396 11.55 11.25 -42.91
N GLU A 397 10.35 11.58 -42.46
CA GLU A 397 10.07 12.68 -41.52
C GLU A 397 9.86 12.15 -40.07
N GLY A 398 10.01 10.83 -39.87
CA GLY A 398 9.87 10.16 -38.58
C GLY A 398 8.43 9.85 -38.20
N PHE A 399 7.47 9.98 -39.13
CA PHE A 399 6.07 9.64 -38.86
C PHE A 399 5.77 8.20 -39.18
N TYR A 400 5.06 7.54 -38.29
CA TYR A 400 4.67 6.15 -38.45
C TYR A 400 3.73 5.95 -39.67
N GLN A 401 4.05 4.96 -40.50
CA GLN A 401 3.26 4.53 -41.66
C GLN A 401 2.78 3.09 -41.48
N ASN A 402 1.46 2.92 -41.44
CA ASN A 402 0.84 1.60 -41.26
C ASN A 402 1.01 0.72 -42.51
N THR A 403 1.54 -0.49 -42.33
CA THR A 403 1.72 -1.47 -43.42
C THR A 403 0.79 -2.67 -43.30
N GLY A 404 0.26 -2.95 -42.11
CA GLY A 404 -0.65 -4.06 -41.88
C GLY A 404 -1.12 -4.17 -40.44
N SER A 405 -1.96 -5.17 -40.18
CA SER A 405 -2.51 -5.44 -38.85
C SER A 405 -2.74 -6.92 -38.63
N GLY A 406 -2.49 -7.37 -37.41
CA GLY A 406 -2.89 -8.68 -36.91
C GLY A 406 -3.78 -8.58 -35.68
N SER A 407 -4.44 -9.68 -35.33
CA SER A 407 -5.25 -9.81 -34.14
C SER A 407 -4.74 -10.95 -33.27
N LEU A 408 -4.74 -10.74 -31.97
CA LEU A 408 -4.50 -11.78 -30.98
C LEU A 408 -5.62 -11.77 -29.94
N PHE A 409 -5.93 -12.94 -29.40
CA PHE A 409 -6.82 -13.07 -28.27
C PHE A 409 -6.01 -13.36 -27.02
N ILE A 410 -6.39 -12.73 -25.92
CA ILE A 410 -5.84 -13.01 -24.61
C ILE A 410 -6.96 -13.67 -23.79
N SER A 411 -6.64 -14.72 -23.06
CA SER A 411 -7.57 -15.43 -22.18
C SER A 411 -6.91 -15.73 -20.84
N LEU A 412 -7.72 -16.04 -19.82
CA LEU A 412 -7.23 -16.62 -18.58
C LEU A 412 -7.46 -18.13 -18.60
N ASN A 413 -6.42 -18.88 -18.25
CA ASN A 413 -6.53 -20.28 -17.87
C ASN A 413 -6.19 -20.39 -16.37
N GLY A 414 -7.22 -20.33 -15.52
CA GLY A 414 -7.04 -20.09 -14.09
C GLY A 414 -6.47 -18.68 -13.84
N ASP A 415 -5.32 -18.60 -13.15
CA ASP A 415 -4.64 -17.34 -12.86
C ASP A 415 -3.55 -16.96 -13.88
N THR A 416 -3.42 -17.74 -14.98
CA THR A 416 -2.37 -17.53 -16.00
C THR A 416 -2.96 -16.96 -17.28
N LEU A 417 -2.35 -15.87 -17.80
CA LEU A 417 -2.71 -15.35 -19.11
C LEU A 417 -2.19 -16.26 -20.22
N VAL A 418 -3.00 -16.44 -21.26
CA VAL A 418 -2.67 -17.22 -22.45
C VAL A 418 -3.00 -16.40 -23.69
N VAL A 419 -2.10 -16.40 -24.67
CA VAL A 419 -2.36 -15.85 -26.01
C VAL A 419 -2.91 -16.95 -26.90
N THR A 420 -4.05 -16.71 -27.52
CA THR A 420 -4.71 -17.63 -28.46
C THR A 420 -5.08 -16.89 -29.75
N ASP A 421 -5.42 -17.65 -30.80
CA ASP A 421 -6.01 -17.12 -32.04
C ASP A 421 -5.26 -15.95 -32.70
N VAL A 422 -3.94 -16.12 -32.83
CA VAL A 422 -3.05 -15.19 -33.54
C VAL A 422 -3.31 -15.26 -35.05
N GLN A 423 -3.76 -14.17 -35.65
CA GLN A 423 -4.11 -14.09 -37.09
C GLN A 423 -3.66 -12.77 -37.71
N GLY A 424 -3.41 -12.76 -39.03
CA GLY A 424 -3.11 -11.54 -39.79
C GLY A 424 -1.68 -10.98 -39.63
N PHE A 425 -0.83 -11.64 -38.84
CA PHE A 425 0.59 -11.33 -38.74
C PHE A 425 1.42 -12.03 -39.82
N PRO A 426 2.62 -11.50 -40.15
CA PRO A 426 3.61 -12.23 -40.94
C PRO A 426 3.87 -13.64 -40.40
N ALA A 427 4.07 -14.61 -41.31
CA ALA A 427 4.09 -16.03 -40.98
C ALA A 427 5.31 -16.46 -40.14
N ASP A 428 6.36 -15.67 -40.13
CA ASP A 428 7.60 -15.88 -39.39
C ASP A 428 7.58 -15.25 -37.99
N TRP A 429 6.53 -14.51 -37.63
CA TRP A 429 6.37 -13.91 -36.32
C TRP A 429 5.83 -14.90 -35.29
N GLN A 430 6.38 -14.83 -34.08
CA GLN A 430 6.05 -15.69 -32.97
C GLN A 430 5.86 -14.90 -31.69
N PHE A 431 4.76 -15.18 -30.99
CA PHE A 431 4.47 -14.65 -29.66
C PHE A 431 4.85 -15.69 -28.61
N SER A 432 5.59 -15.28 -27.58
CA SER A 432 5.90 -16.14 -26.44
C SER A 432 4.66 -16.39 -25.58
N ALA A 433 4.78 -17.34 -24.64
CA ALA A 433 3.84 -17.41 -23.53
C ALA A 433 3.92 -16.14 -22.67
N PRO A 434 2.79 -15.63 -22.13
CA PRO A 434 2.80 -14.54 -21.17
C PRO A 434 3.55 -14.90 -19.89
N VAL A 435 4.35 -13.97 -19.38
CA VAL A 435 5.10 -14.09 -18.13
C VAL A 435 4.70 -12.97 -17.18
N LYS A 436 4.26 -13.32 -15.97
CA LYS A 436 3.92 -12.33 -14.93
C LYS A 436 5.19 -11.79 -14.28
N ARG A 437 5.33 -10.48 -14.19
CA ARG A 437 6.41 -9.78 -13.50
C ARG A 437 6.05 -9.49 -12.04
N GLU A 438 7.05 -9.12 -11.23
CA GLU A 438 6.90 -8.91 -9.78
C GLU A 438 5.95 -7.76 -9.42
N ASP A 439 5.92 -6.73 -10.25
CA ASP A 439 5.00 -5.59 -10.16
C ASP A 439 3.58 -5.92 -10.68
N GLY A 440 3.32 -7.18 -11.05
CA GLY A 440 2.00 -7.70 -11.35
C GLY A 440 1.53 -7.51 -12.79
N HIS A 441 2.32 -6.88 -13.67
CA HIS A 441 2.02 -6.87 -15.10
C HIS A 441 2.46 -8.15 -15.80
N TRP A 442 2.01 -8.36 -17.04
CA TRP A 442 2.38 -9.50 -17.86
C TRP A 442 3.20 -9.07 -19.06
N THR A 443 4.24 -9.80 -19.43
CA THR A 443 5.04 -9.56 -20.65
C THR A 443 4.90 -10.72 -21.62
N ILE A 444 4.81 -10.43 -22.90
CA ILE A 444 4.91 -11.36 -24.04
C ILE A 444 6.05 -10.86 -24.92
N THR A 445 6.85 -11.77 -25.45
CA THR A 445 7.86 -11.44 -26.45
C THR A 445 7.30 -11.72 -27.84
N LEU A 446 7.34 -10.72 -28.72
CA LEU A 446 7.11 -10.87 -30.15
C LEU A 446 8.48 -10.95 -30.85
N SER A 447 8.72 -12.04 -31.57
CA SER A 447 10.00 -12.32 -32.25
C SER A 447 9.78 -12.79 -33.68
N ASN A 448 10.83 -12.76 -34.50
CA ASN A 448 10.83 -13.39 -35.83
C ASN A 448 11.79 -14.58 -35.87
N ALA A 449 11.67 -15.44 -36.87
CA ALA A 449 12.52 -16.65 -36.99
C ALA A 449 14.03 -16.36 -37.15
N VAL A 450 14.42 -15.13 -37.51
CA VAL A 450 15.82 -14.72 -37.70
C VAL A 450 16.53 -14.46 -36.36
N SER A 451 15.83 -13.91 -35.37
CA SER A 451 16.38 -13.57 -34.05
C SER A 451 16.49 -14.76 -33.09
N ALA A 452 15.69 -15.82 -33.29
CA ALA A 452 15.74 -17.03 -32.45
C ALA A 452 17.00 -17.91 -32.68
N GLY A 453 17.73 -17.69 -33.77
CA GLY A 453 18.89 -18.50 -34.17
C GLY A 453 20.23 -18.13 -33.53
N GLU A 454 20.41 -16.89 -33.04
CA GLU A 454 21.72 -16.39 -32.59
C GLU A 454 21.97 -16.52 -31.07
N ARG A 455 20.99 -16.99 -30.27
CA ARG A 455 21.16 -17.17 -28.82
C ARG A 455 21.45 -18.61 -28.36
N ASN A 456 21.59 -19.56 -29.29
CA ASN A 456 22.04 -20.93 -29.00
C ASN A 456 23.47 -21.23 -29.49
N SER A 457 24.26 -20.19 -29.85
CA SER A 457 25.67 -20.31 -30.24
C SER A 457 26.61 -19.61 -29.26
#